data_AF-A0A956YAQ0-F1
#
_entry.id   AF-A0A956YAQ0-F1
#
_cell.length_a   1.000
_cell.length_b   1.000
_cell.length_c   1.000
_cell.angle_alpha   90.00
_cell.angle_beta   90.00
_cell.angle_gamma   90.00
#
_symmetry.space_group_name_H-M   'P 1'
#
loop_
_entity.id
_entity.type
_entity.pdbx_description
1 polymer ?
#
loop_
_entity_poly.entity_id
_entity_poly.type
_entity_poly.pdbx_seq_one_letter_code
_entity_poly.pdbx_strand_id
1 'polypeptide(L)'
;KNERIVSTVEPIGKLLGADATSIGIAQRASHIAKADLGTQIVVEMTSLQGTMGREYAKREDYPIEVANAIFEHWQPRYAGDAVPASMAGTILAVADKLDSLVGLFAAGLAPRSTSDPYGLRRAALGIVQILVAKQLDVNLRDAIELVAPSQPIEVTPFVTSQLLEFIQGRLDSWLEEELAAPRDVINAVLAQQGNNPYRAYIGVQQLAEWVQRENWPTLLDNFARCVRITRSEDQTFKVDAGLFQEDAEKALFDAVQAAKATMGEDANVDGFLTAFEPVVPAIQQFFDAVLVNAEDETVRQNRLGLLQSISRMARGRADLSELAGF
;
A
#
# COMPACT_ATOMS: atom_id res chain seq x y z
N LYS A 1 -11.26 -5.75 -24.89
CA LYS A 1 -11.27 -5.55 -23.41
C LYS A 1 -11.38 -6.89 -22.69
N ASN A 2 -12.43 -7.67 -22.90
CA ASN A 2 -12.59 -8.98 -22.23
C ASN A 2 -11.36 -9.89 -22.42
N GLU A 3 -10.78 -9.97 -23.62
CA GLU A 3 -9.53 -10.72 -23.86
C GLU A 3 -8.35 -10.27 -22.99
N ARG A 4 -8.22 -8.96 -22.71
CA ARG A 4 -7.18 -8.44 -21.82
C ARG A 4 -7.45 -8.77 -20.36
N ILE A 5 -8.71 -8.73 -19.93
CA ILE A 5 -9.07 -9.12 -18.57
C ILE A 5 -8.80 -10.61 -18.37
N VAL A 6 -9.17 -11.44 -19.35
CA VAL A 6 -8.88 -12.88 -19.37
C VAL A 6 -7.37 -13.14 -19.20
N SER A 7 -6.50 -12.38 -19.86
CA SER A 7 -5.04 -12.57 -19.73
C SER A 7 -4.47 -12.10 -18.39
N THR A 8 -5.16 -11.21 -17.66
CA THR A 8 -4.68 -10.67 -16.38
C THR A 8 -5.25 -11.37 -15.14
N VAL A 9 -6.32 -12.16 -15.28
CA VAL A 9 -6.97 -12.86 -14.15
C VAL A 9 -6.03 -13.80 -13.41
N GLU A 10 -5.29 -14.66 -14.10
CA GLU A 10 -4.36 -15.58 -13.43
C GLU A 10 -3.19 -14.85 -12.73
N PRO A 11 -2.47 -13.91 -13.39
CA PRO A 11 -1.44 -13.12 -12.72
C PRO A 11 -1.94 -12.36 -11.50
N ILE A 12 -3.09 -11.66 -11.61
CA ILE A 12 -3.69 -10.94 -10.49
C ILE A 12 -4.10 -11.93 -9.40
N GLY A 13 -4.73 -13.06 -9.74
CA GLY A 13 -5.12 -14.06 -8.75
C GLY A 13 -3.95 -14.61 -7.94
N LYS A 14 -2.80 -14.86 -8.59
CA LYS A 14 -1.56 -15.24 -7.90
C LYS A 14 -1.04 -14.13 -6.99
N LEU A 15 -1.05 -12.87 -7.45
CA LEU A 15 -0.65 -11.71 -6.65
C LEU A 15 -1.54 -11.53 -5.42
N LEU A 16 -2.85 -11.79 -5.55
CA LEU A 16 -3.81 -11.73 -4.43
C LEU A 16 -3.72 -12.96 -3.49
N GLY A 17 -2.85 -13.93 -3.76
CA GLY A 17 -2.72 -15.16 -2.97
C GLY A 17 -3.91 -16.12 -3.10
N ALA A 18 -4.67 -16.04 -4.20
CA ALA A 18 -5.84 -16.88 -4.41
C ALA A 18 -5.48 -18.33 -4.81
N ASP A 19 -6.34 -19.28 -4.44
CA ASP A 19 -6.19 -20.68 -4.84
C ASP A 19 -6.53 -20.92 -6.32
N ALA A 20 -6.06 -22.06 -6.85
CA ALA A 20 -6.29 -22.43 -8.25
C ALA A 20 -7.78 -22.55 -8.61
N THR A 21 -8.62 -22.93 -7.65
CA THR A 21 -10.07 -23.05 -7.84
C THR A 21 -10.72 -21.69 -8.06
N SER A 22 -10.41 -20.70 -7.21
CA SER A 22 -10.91 -19.33 -7.34
C SER A 22 -10.42 -18.67 -8.62
N ILE A 23 -9.15 -18.89 -8.98
CA ILE A 23 -8.58 -18.42 -10.24
C ILE A 23 -9.33 -19.05 -11.43
N GLY A 24 -9.56 -20.37 -11.40
CA GLY A 24 -10.31 -21.06 -12.46
C GLY A 24 -11.75 -20.55 -12.63
N ILE A 25 -12.44 -20.26 -11.53
CA ILE A 25 -13.78 -19.65 -11.55
C ILE A 25 -13.72 -18.24 -12.13
N ALA A 26 -12.78 -17.41 -11.68
CA ALA A 26 -12.59 -16.06 -12.21
C ALA A 26 -12.24 -16.07 -13.70
N GLN A 27 -11.45 -17.03 -14.15
CA GLN A 27 -11.07 -17.20 -15.56
C GLN A 27 -12.30 -17.53 -16.41
N ARG A 28 -13.14 -18.47 -15.97
CA ARG A 28 -14.40 -18.79 -16.66
C ARG A 28 -15.35 -17.60 -16.68
N ALA A 29 -15.47 -16.88 -15.57
CA ALA A 29 -16.30 -15.68 -15.46
C ALA A 29 -15.81 -14.55 -16.38
N SER A 30 -14.50 -14.35 -16.53
CA SER A 30 -13.94 -13.26 -17.33
C SER A 30 -14.21 -13.39 -18.83
N HIS A 31 -14.34 -14.62 -19.35
CA HIS A 31 -14.70 -14.85 -20.76
C HIS A 31 -16.10 -14.35 -21.13
N ILE A 32 -17.04 -14.40 -20.18
CA ILE A 32 -18.44 -14.01 -20.39
C ILE A 32 -18.85 -12.77 -19.59
N ALA A 33 -17.91 -12.15 -18.87
CA ALA A 33 -18.14 -10.93 -18.15
C ALA A 33 -18.61 -9.83 -19.12
N LYS A 34 -19.57 -9.03 -18.65
CA LYS A 34 -20.12 -7.87 -19.40
C LYS A 34 -20.85 -8.23 -20.69
N ALA A 35 -21.17 -9.50 -20.93
CA ALA A 35 -22.02 -9.91 -22.06
C ALA A 35 -23.40 -9.25 -22.01
N ASP A 36 -23.87 -8.88 -20.80
CA ASP A 36 -25.14 -8.18 -20.58
C ASP A 36 -25.17 -6.76 -21.14
N LEU A 37 -24.01 -6.10 -21.31
CA LEU A 37 -23.92 -4.73 -21.86
C LEU A 37 -24.33 -4.65 -23.33
N GLY A 38 -24.33 -5.78 -24.06
CA GLY A 38 -24.83 -5.86 -25.43
C GLY A 38 -26.35 -5.92 -25.52
N THR A 39 -27.07 -6.00 -24.40
CA THR A 39 -28.53 -6.16 -24.38
C THR A 39 -29.26 -4.84 -24.19
N GLN A 40 -30.37 -4.67 -24.92
CA GLN A 40 -31.17 -3.43 -24.91
C GLN A 40 -31.72 -3.10 -23.52
N ILE A 41 -32.00 -4.12 -22.70
CA ILE A 41 -32.49 -3.99 -21.31
C ILE A 41 -31.48 -3.24 -20.41
N VAL A 42 -30.18 -3.52 -20.54
CA VAL A 42 -29.16 -2.86 -19.71
C VAL A 42 -28.87 -1.44 -20.19
N VAL A 43 -29.06 -1.17 -21.48
CA VAL A 43 -28.99 0.19 -22.05
C VAL A 43 -30.12 1.06 -21.51
N GLU A 44 -31.33 0.49 -21.37
CA GLU A 44 -32.52 1.19 -20.85
C GLU A 44 -32.53 1.28 -19.32
N MET A 45 -31.91 0.32 -18.62
CA MET A 45 -31.87 0.27 -17.15
C MET A 45 -30.47 -0.09 -16.63
N THR A 46 -29.60 0.92 -16.50
CA THR A 46 -28.22 0.74 -16.03
C THR A 46 -28.11 0.17 -14.61
N SER A 47 -29.16 0.29 -13.79
CA SER A 47 -29.25 -0.32 -12.46
C SER A 47 -29.28 -1.86 -12.47
N LEU A 48 -29.61 -2.47 -13.62
CA LEU A 48 -29.65 -3.93 -13.79
C LEU A 48 -28.30 -4.54 -14.21
N GLN A 49 -27.30 -3.71 -14.46
CA GLN A 49 -25.93 -4.11 -14.81
C GLN A 49 -25.36 -5.11 -13.79
N GLY A 50 -24.75 -6.19 -14.27
CA GLY A 50 -24.23 -7.27 -13.44
C GLY A 50 -25.29 -8.25 -12.94
N THR A 51 -26.48 -7.76 -12.56
CA THR A 51 -27.62 -8.65 -12.20
C THR A 51 -28.08 -9.43 -13.43
N MET A 52 -28.25 -8.75 -14.56
CA MET A 52 -28.61 -9.43 -15.82
C MET A 52 -27.52 -10.38 -16.28
N GLY A 53 -26.24 -9.98 -16.19
CA GLY A 53 -25.11 -10.86 -16.52
C GLY A 53 -25.14 -12.17 -15.72
N ARG A 54 -25.41 -12.11 -14.41
CA ARG A 54 -25.59 -13.29 -13.58
C ARG A 54 -26.77 -14.15 -14.01
N GLU A 55 -27.93 -13.54 -14.28
CA GLU A 55 -29.12 -14.29 -14.68
C GLU A 55 -28.96 -14.92 -16.07
N TYR A 56 -28.23 -14.28 -17.00
CA TYR A 56 -27.87 -14.88 -18.28
C TYR A 56 -26.94 -16.07 -18.10
N ALA A 57 -25.89 -15.94 -17.28
CA ALA A 57 -24.98 -17.06 -17.00
C ALA A 57 -25.71 -18.27 -16.40
N LYS A 58 -26.67 -18.03 -15.49
CA LYS A 58 -27.50 -19.11 -14.92
C LYS A 58 -28.38 -19.78 -15.98
N ARG A 59 -28.95 -19.03 -16.93
CA ARG A 59 -29.79 -19.56 -18.01
C ARG A 59 -28.99 -20.37 -19.03
N GLU A 60 -27.70 -20.10 -19.16
CA GLU A 60 -26.76 -20.87 -19.99
C GLU A 60 -26.06 -21.99 -19.20
N ASP A 61 -26.63 -22.41 -18.07
CA ASP A 61 -26.15 -23.52 -17.23
C ASP A 61 -24.70 -23.37 -16.72
N TYR A 62 -24.19 -22.14 -16.61
CA TYR A 62 -22.92 -21.90 -15.92
C TYR A 62 -23.05 -22.20 -14.42
N PRO A 63 -21.97 -22.69 -13.77
CA PRO A 63 -21.94 -22.86 -12.32
C PRO A 63 -22.29 -21.57 -11.58
N ILE A 64 -22.96 -21.70 -10.43
CA ILE A 64 -23.45 -20.55 -9.66
C ILE A 64 -22.32 -19.63 -9.21
N GLU A 65 -21.14 -20.19 -8.95
CA GLU A 65 -19.94 -19.47 -8.56
C GLU A 65 -19.42 -18.57 -9.68
N VAL A 66 -19.50 -19.04 -10.94
CA VAL A 66 -19.15 -18.25 -12.13
C VAL A 66 -20.16 -17.13 -12.32
N ALA A 67 -21.45 -17.44 -12.20
CA ALA A 67 -22.51 -16.44 -12.31
C ALA A 67 -22.40 -15.37 -11.21
N ASN A 68 -22.05 -15.76 -9.98
CA ASN A 68 -21.82 -14.84 -8.87
C ASN A 68 -20.59 -13.97 -9.12
N ALA A 69 -19.48 -14.52 -9.60
CA ALA A 69 -18.30 -13.72 -9.95
C ALA A 69 -18.61 -12.65 -11.03
N ILE A 70 -19.49 -12.96 -11.99
CA ILE A 70 -19.96 -11.98 -13.00
C ILE A 70 -20.78 -10.85 -12.35
N PHE A 71 -21.57 -11.13 -11.32
CA PHE A 71 -22.24 -10.07 -10.58
C PHE A 71 -21.25 -9.26 -9.73
N GLU A 72 -20.43 -9.97 -8.96
CA GLU A 72 -19.52 -9.41 -7.97
C GLU A 72 -18.41 -8.56 -8.60
N HIS A 73 -17.97 -8.80 -9.84
CA HIS A 73 -16.90 -7.99 -10.43
C HIS A 73 -17.25 -6.50 -10.60
N TRP A 74 -18.54 -6.16 -10.63
CA TRP A 74 -19.00 -4.77 -10.64
C TRP A 74 -18.80 -4.07 -9.29
N GLN A 75 -18.73 -4.84 -8.20
CA GLN A 75 -18.61 -4.34 -6.85
C GLN A 75 -17.20 -3.83 -6.52
N PRO A 76 -17.06 -2.85 -5.61
CA PRO A 76 -18.12 -1.91 -5.24
C PRO A 76 -18.42 -0.96 -6.42
N ARG A 77 -19.69 -0.57 -6.58
CA ARG A 77 -20.17 0.31 -7.67
C ARG A 77 -20.13 1.79 -7.31
N TYR A 78 -20.18 2.09 -6.02
CA TYR A 78 -20.11 3.41 -5.40
C TYR A 78 -19.51 3.30 -3.99
N ALA A 79 -19.15 4.42 -3.38
CA ALA A 79 -18.58 4.45 -2.04
C ALA A 79 -19.56 3.85 -1.01
N GLY A 80 -19.11 2.86 -0.23
CA GLY A 80 -19.95 2.17 0.76
C GLY A 80 -20.83 1.05 0.20
N ASP A 81 -20.74 0.73 -1.10
CA ASP A 81 -21.35 -0.49 -1.65
C ASP A 81 -20.63 -1.74 -1.13
N ALA A 82 -21.29 -2.89 -1.20
CA ALA A 82 -20.67 -4.16 -0.83
C ALA A 82 -19.45 -4.45 -1.72
N VAL A 83 -18.41 -5.04 -1.12
CA VAL A 83 -17.27 -5.62 -1.85
C VAL A 83 -17.61 -7.04 -2.34
N PRO A 84 -16.92 -7.57 -3.36
CA PRO A 84 -17.12 -8.94 -3.83
C PRO A 84 -17.11 -9.95 -2.69
N ALA A 85 -18.09 -10.85 -2.61
CA ALA A 85 -18.14 -11.84 -1.53
C ALA A 85 -17.07 -12.92 -1.74
N SER A 86 -16.95 -13.44 -2.96
CA SER A 86 -16.02 -14.52 -3.31
C SER A 86 -14.63 -14.00 -3.71
N MET A 87 -13.62 -14.88 -3.59
CA MET A 87 -12.28 -14.58 -4.11
C MET A 87 -12.29 -14.51 -5.65
N ALA A 88 -13.09 -15.33 -6.33
CA ALA A 88 -13.23 -15.26 -7.79
C ALA A 88 -13.78 -13.90 -8.26
N GLY A 89 -14.82 -13.38 -7.59
CA GLY A 89 -15.35 -12.04 -7.82
C GLY A 89 -14.33 -10.95 -7.50
N THR A 90 -13.54 -11.13 -6.43
CA THR A 90 -12.46 -10.22 -6.02
C THR A 90 -11.39 -10.09 -7.11
N ILE A 91 -10.88 -11.21 -7.62
CA ILE A 91 -9.88 -11.24 -8.71
C ILE A 91 -10.42 -10.49 -9.93
N LEU A 92 -11.65 -10.82 -10.35
CA LEU A 92 -12.23 -10.24 -11.55
C LEU A 92 -12.54 -8.75 -11.39
N ALA A 93 -12.99 -8.31 -10.21
CA ALA A 93 -13.23 -6.90 -9.90
C ALA A 93 -11.92 -6.09 -9.98
N VAL A 94 -10.85 -6.58 -9.34
CA VAL A 94 -9.55 -5.91 -9.34
C VAL A 94 -8.97 -5.86 -10.75
N ALA A 95 -8.99 -6.98 -11.48
CA ALA A 95 -8.48 -7.05 -12.85
C ALA A 95 -9.21 -6.10 -13.81
N ASP A 96 -10.56 -6.02 -13.75
CA ASP A 96 -11.32 -5.12 -14.62
C ASP A 96 -11.13 -3.63 -14.28
N LYS A 97 -11.08 -3.29 -12.98
CA LYS A 97 -10.84 -1.91 -12.54
C LYS A 97 -9.42 -1.46 -12.90
N LEU A 98 -8.42 -2.31 -12.71
CA LEU A 98 -7.04 -2.05 -13.15
C LEU A 98 -6.92 -1.94 -14.67
N ASP A 99 -7.55 -2.83 -15.46
CA ASP A 99 -7.53 -2.71 -16.94
C ASP A 99 -8.05 -1.36 -17.40
N SER A 100 -9.15 -0.91 -16.80
CA SER A 100 -9.76 0.39 -17.10
C SER A 100 -8.84 1.55 -16.71
N LEU A 101 -8.29 1.51 -15.50
CA LEU A 101 -7.41 2.56 -14.98
C LEU A 101 -6.12 2.67 -15.82
N VAL A 102 -5.40 1.56 -16.00
CA VAL A 102 -4.13 1.53 -16.72
C VAL A 102 -4.34 1.96 -18.18
N GLY A 103 -5.33 1.39 -18.87
CA GLY A 103 -5.57 1.71 -20.28
C GLY A 103 -6.01 3.15 -20.51
N LEU A 104 -6.90 3.71 -19.66
CA LEU A 104 -7.40 5.07 -19.83
C LEU A 104 -6.38 6.14 -19.39
N PHE A 105 -5.55 5.86 -18.39
CA PHE A 105 -4.42 6.73 -18.06
C PHE A 105 -3.39 6.75 -19.19
N ALA A 106 -3.03 5.59 -19.75
CA ALA A 106 -2.13 5.51 -20.91
C ALA A 106 -2.68 6.24 -22.15
N ALA A 107 -4.00 6.26 -22.32
CA ALA A 107 -4.68 7.01 -23.37
C ALA A 107 -4.76 8.54 -23.11
N GLY A 108 -4.22 9.04 -21.99
CA GLY A 108 -4.26 10.47 -21.63
C GLY A 108 -5.63 10.96 -21.14
N LEU A 109 -6.51 10.04 -20.75
CA LEU A 109 -7.89 10.30 -20.32
C LEU A 109 -8.06 10.37 -18.79
N ALA A 110 -6.94 10.57 -18.07
CA ALA A 110 -6.97 10.80 -16.62
C ALA A 110 -7.91 11.98 -16.27
N PRO A 111 -8.73 11.88 -15.20
CA PRO A 111 -9.66 12.96 -14.85
C PRO A 111 -8.91 14.21 -14.41
N ARG A 112 -9.07 15.33 -15.14
CA ARG A 112 -8.37 16.61 -14.85
C ARG A 112 -9.18 17.62 -14.03
N SER A 113 -10.50 17.45 -13.97
CA SER A 113 -11.42 18.34 -13.27
C SER A 113 -12.44 17.53 -12.48
N THR A 114 -13.49 18.17 -11.93
CA THR A 114 -14.58 17.49 -11.22
C THR A 114 -15.31 16.44 -12.07
N SER A 115 -15.23 16.53 -13.40
CA SER A 115 -15.80 15.52 -14.30
C SER A 115 -14.99 14.23 -14.29
N ASP A 116 -15.69 13.09 -14.17
CA ASP A 116 -15.12 11.73 -14.28
C ASP A 116 -16.00 10.91 -15.24
N PRO A 117 -15.90 11.14 -16.57
CA PRO A 117 -16.80 10.55 -17.55
C PRO A 117 -16.68 9.02 -17.64
N TYR A 118 -15.52 8.47 -17.26
CA TYR A 118 -15.23 7.04 -17.32
C TYR A 118 -15.31 6.33 -15.97
N GLY A 119 -15.60 7.05 -14.88
CA GLY A 119 -15.72 6.48 -13.53
C GLY A 119 -14.38 6.00 -12.93
N LEU A 120 -13.25 6.60 -13.33
CA LEU A 120 -11.92 6.23 -12.86
C LEU A 120 -11.73 6.48 -11.36
N ARG A 121 -12.34 7.53 -10.79
CA ARG A 121 -12.31 7.80 -9.35
C ARG A 121 -13.01 6.68 -8.58
N ARG A 122 -14.16 6.24 -9.09
CA ARG A 122 -14.93 5.12 -8.50
C ARG A 122 -14.19 3.80 -8.64
N ALA A 123 -13.52 3.57 -9.78
CA ALA A 123 -12.71 2.37 -9.98
C ALA A 123 -11.52 2.33 -9.00
N ALA A 124 -10.78 3.44 -8.85
CA ALA A 124 -9.66 3.54 -7.93
C ALA A 124 -10.09 3.37 -6.47
N LEU A 125 -11.14 4.06 -6.04
CA LEU A 125 -11.70 3.88 -4.69
C LEU A 125 -12.19 2.44 -4.47
N GLY A 126 -12.79 1.82 -5.50
CA GLY A 126 -13.24 0.44 -5.40
C GLY A 126 -12.10 -0.55 -5.20
N ILE A 127 -10.93 -0.33 -5.81
CA ILE A 127 -9.73 -1.15 -5.55
C ILE A 127 -9.28 -0.97 -4.09
N VAL A 128 -9.22 0.27 -3.58
CA VAL A 128 -8.89 0.56 -2.18
C VAL A 128 -9.81 -0.20 -1.23
N GLN A 129 -11.13 -0.06 -1.41
CA GLN A 129 -12.13 -0.71 -0.57
C GLN A 129 -12.03 -2.24 -0.62
N ILE A 130 -11.80 -2.82 -1.80
CA ILE A 130 -11.62 -4.27 -1.95
C ILE A 130 -10.38 -4.74 -1.18
N LEU A 131 -9.23 -4.12 -1.41
CA LEU A 131 -7.97 -4.58 -0.81
C LEU A 131 -8.00 -4.45 0.71
N VAL A 132 -8.56 -3.35 1.25
CA VAL A 132 -8.69 -3.16 2.69
C VAL A 132 -9.70 -4.15 3.30
N ALA A 133 -10.92 -4.24 2.75
CA ALA A 133 -11.96 -5.11 3.30
C ALA A 133 -11.61 -6.61 3.22
N LYS A 134 -10.82 -7.00 2.21
CA LYS A 134 -10.33 -8.38 2.04
C LYS A 134 -8.98 -8.64 2.69
N GLN A 135 -8.39 -7.64 3.34
CA GLN A 135 -7.09 -7.75 4.01
C GLN A 135 -5.98 -8.23 3.08
N LEU A 136 -5.97 -7.71 1.85
CA LEU A 136 -5.06 -8.14 0.80
C LEU A 136 -3.81 -7.26 0.81
N ASP A 137 -2.71 -7.85 1.25
CA ASP A 137 -1.38 -7.23 1.29
C ASP A 137 -0.76 -7.19 -0.13
N VAL A 138 -1.10 -6.15 -0.89
CA VAL A 138 -0.74 -6.03 -2.30
C VAL A 138 -0.17 -4.65 -2.59
N ASN A 139 1.03 -4.64 -3.16
CA ASN A 139 1.60 -3.43 -3.75
C ASN A 139 0.95 -3.19 -5.12
N LEU A 140 0.23 -2.07 -5.25
CA LEU A 140 -0.47 -1.68 -6.47
C LEU A 140 0.47 -1.44 -7.65
N ARG A 141 1.75 -1.11 -7.41
CA ARG A 141 2.74 -1.02 -8.48
C ARG A 141 2.87 -2.36 -9.20
N ASP A 142 3.05 -3.44 -8.44
CA ASP A 142 3.18 -4.79 -8.98
C ASP A 142 1.90 -5.20 -9.73
N ALA A 143 0.72 -4.86 -9.18
CA ALA A 143 -0.55 -5.12 -9.83
C ALA A 143 -0.71 -4.37 -11.17
N ILE A 144 -0.25 -3.11 -11.25
CA ILE A 144 -0.25 -2.32 -12.48
C ILE A 144 0.73 -2.93 -13.50
N GLU A 145 1.92 -3.34 -13.06
CA GLU A 145 2.95 -3.95 -13.91
C GLU A 145 2.49 -5.29 -14.52
N LEU A 146 1.59 -6.04 -13.85
CA LEU A 146 0.96 -7.23 -14.42
C LEU A 146 -0.07 -6.91 -15.51
N VAL A 147 -0.75 -5.76 -15.43
CA VAL A 147 -1.82 -5.36 -16.34
C VAL A 147 -1.29 -4.57 -17.54
N ALA A 148 -0.23 -3.79 -17.34
CA ALA A 148 0.36 -2.91 -18.34
C ALA A 148 0.70 -3.60 -19.68
N PRO A 149 1.33 -4.79 -19.72
CA PRO A 149 1.67 -5.47 -20.97
C PRO A 149 0.46 -5.89 -21.81
N SER A 150 -0.71 -6.03 -21.19
CA SER A 150 -1.94 -6.40 -21.90
C SER A 150 -2.58 -5.21 -22.61
N GLN A 151 -2.19 -3.96 -22.28
CA GLN A 151 -2.80 -2.77 -22.86
C GLN A 151 -2.39 -2.56 -24.34
N PRO A 152 -3.30 -2.04 -25.18
CA PRO A 152 -3.01 -1.78 -26.59
C PRO A 152 -2.17 -0.52 -26.83
N ILE A 153 -1.79 0.18 -25.76
CA ILE A 153 -1.04 1.44 -25.76
C ILE A 153 0.11 1.28 -24.78
N GLU A 154 1.26 1.87 -25.08
CA GLU A 154 2.42 1.86 -24.19
C GLU A 154 2.09 2.47 -22.82
N VAL A 155 2.39 1.73 -21.77
CA VAL A 155 2.27 2.19 -20.38
C VAL A 155 3.67 2.54 -19.89
N THR A 156 3.99 3.83 -19.89
CA THR A 156 5.31 4.30 -19.47
C THR A 156 5.44 4.32 -17.94
N PRO A 157 6.67 4.38 -17.39
CA PRO A 157 6.88 4.59 -15.96
C PRO A 157 6.20 5.87 -15.43
N PHE A 158 6.14 6.91 -16.26
CA PHE A 158 5.43 8.16 -15.94
C PHE A 158 3.93 7.93 -15.76
N VAL A 159 3.27 7.19 -16.67
CA VAL A 159 1.85 6.84 -16.55
C VAL A 159 1.60 5.99 -15.28
N THR A 160 2.51 5.06 -14.99
CA THR A 160 2.43 4.22 -13.78
C THR A 160 2.49 5.07 -12.52
N SER A 161 3.43 6.01 -12.42
CA SER A 161 3.53 6.93 -11.28
C SER A 161 2.28 7.81 -11.13
N GLN A 162 1.77 8.39 -12.24
CA GLN A 162 0.53 9.18 -12.20
C GLN A 162 -0.68 8.37 -11.71
N LEU A 163 -0.80 7.11 -12.14
CA LEU A 163 -1.88 6.25 -11.70
C LEU A 163 -1.76 5.89 -10.22
N LEU A 164 -0.55 5.60 -9.73
CA LEU A 164 -0.30 5.36 -8.30
C LEU A 164 -0.65 6.58 -7.46
N GLU A 165 -0.19 7.78 -7.85
CA GLU A 165 -0.54 9.04 -7.20
C GLU A 165 -2.06 9.26 -7.18
N PHE A 166 -2.75 8.94 -8.28
CA PHE A 166 -4.19 9.05 -8.38
C PHE A 166 -4.93 8.09 -7.42
N ILE A 167 -4.50 6.82 -7.34
CA ILE A 167 -5.10 5.85 -6.42
C ILE A 167 -4.76 6.23 -4.96
N GLN A 168 -3.53 6.63 -4.68
CA GLN A 168 -3.09 7.09 -3.36
C GLN A 168 -3.91 8.30 -2.91
N GLY A 169 -4.19 9.26 -3.81
CA GLY A 169 -5.06 10.38 -3.49
C GLY A 169 -6.54 10.00 -3.28
N ARG A 170 -6.98 8.80 -3.66
CA ARG A 170 -8.29 8.26 -3.26
C ARG A 170 -8.22 7.54 -1.92
N LEU A 171 -7.14 6.78 -1.70
CA LEU A 171 -6.84 6.17 -0.41
C LEU A 171 -6.75 7.23 0.69
N ASP A 172 -6.08 8.35 0.43
CA ASP A 172 -5.94 9.47 1.37
C ASP A 172 -7.30 10.00 1.84
N SER A 173 -8.14 10.45 0.91
CA SER A 173 -9.49 10.95 1.23
C SER A 173 -10.35 9.88 1.91
N TRP A 174 -10.21 8.61 1.52
CA TRP A 174 -10.97 7.53 2.14
C TRP A 174 -10.51 7.26 3.58
N LEU A 175 -9.20 7.28 3.85
CA LEU A 175 -8.66 7.14 5.21
C LEU A 175 -9.10 8.29 6.11
N GLU A 176 -9.12 9.53 5.61
CA GLU A 176 -9.63 10.69 6.37
C GLU A 176 -11.11 10.55 6.75
N GLU A 177 -11.93 9.98 5.86
CA GLU A 177 -13.35 9.76 6.10
C GLU A 177 -13.61 8.59 7.06
N GLU A 178 -12.85 7.49 6.93
CA GLU A 178 -13.07 6.24 7.68
C GLU A 178 -12.35 6.20 9.02
N LEU A 179 -11.16 6.82 9.10
CA LEU A 179 -10.34 6.86 10.30
C LEU A 179 -10.34 8.29 10.82
N ALA A 180 -10.82 8.49 12.04
CA ALA A 180 -10.69 9.75 12.77
C ALA A 180 -9.24 10.00 13.25
N ALA A 181 -8.26 9.74 12.40
CA ALA A 181 -6.83 9.87 12.67
C ALA A 181 -6.31 11.28 12.34
N PRO A 182 -5.27 11.77 13.04
CA PRO A 182 -4.62 13.03 12.70
C PRO A 182 -4.07 13.05 11.26
N ARG A 183 -4.10 14.22 10.61
CA ARG A 183 -3.66 14.39 9.21
C ARG A 183 -2.19 14.03 9.01
N ASP A 184 -1.35 14.43 9.94
CA ASP A 184 0.08 14.14 9.95
C ASP A 184 0.38 12.64 10.11
N VAL A 185 -0.42 11.91 10.89
CA VAL A 185 -0.38 10.44 10.99
C VAL A 185 -0.71 9.78 9.65
N ILE A 186 -1.75 10.25 8.96
CA ILE A 186 -2.11 9.74 7.63
C ILE A 186 -0.97 9.99 6.63
N ASN A 187 -0.44 11.22 6.59
CA ASN A 187 0.69 11.58 5.73
C ASN A 187 1.92 10.71 5.99
N ALA A 188 2.30 10.54 7.26
CA ALA A 188 3.44 9.72 7.66
C ALA A 188 3.36 8.31 7.08
N VAL A 189 2.21 7.65 7.21
CA VAL A 189 2.03 6.29 6.70
C VAL A 189 1.96 6.26 5.18
N LEU A 190 1.20 7.16 4.56
CA LEU A 190 1.06 7.21 3.11
C LEU A 190 2.38 7.49 2.39
N ALA A 191 3.29 8.26 2.98
CA ALA A 191 4.62 8.51 2.43
C ALA A 191 5.44 7.22 2.22
N GLN A 192 5.18 6.17 3.00
CA GLN A 192 5.90 4.90 2.92
C GLN A 192 5.06 3.74 2.36
N GLN A 193 3.74 3.77 2.57
CA GLN A 193 2.84 2.66 2.29
C GLN A 193 1.71 3.01 1.31
N GLY A 194 1.72 4.20 0.69
CA GLY A 194 0.64 4.68 -0.17
C GLY A 194 0.31 3.79 -1.38
N ASN A 195 1.22 2.92 -1.79
CA ASN A 195 0.98 1.94 -2.86
C ASN A 195 0.29 0.65 -2.37
N ASN A 196 0.09 0.46 -1.07
CA ASN A 196 -0.53 -0.72 -0.50
C ASN A 196 -1.69 -0.30 0.43
N PRO A 197 -2.93 -0.26 -0.08
CA PRO A 197 -4.08 0.22 0.67
C PRO A 197 -4.31 -0.49 1.99
N TYR A 198 -4.14 -1.83 2.03
CA TYR A 198 -4.35 -2.60 3.25
C TYR A 198 -3.29 -2.29 4.31
N ARG A 199 -2.00 -2.30 3.94
CA ARG A 199 -0.92 -1.93 4.88
C ARG A 199 -1.09 -0.51 5.37
N ALA A 200 -1.39 0.45 4.48
CA ALA A 200 -1.60 1.84 4.87
C ALA A 200 -2.75 1.99 5.87
N TYR A 201 -3.89 1.31 5.64
CA TYR A 201 -5.03 1.34 6.56
C TYR A 201 -4.63 0.86 7.97
N ILE A 202 -3.98 -0.30 8.06
CA ILE A 202 -3.50 -0.84 9.35
C ILE A 202 -2.44 0.06 9.97
N GLY A 203 -1.49 0.57 9.16
CA GLY A 203 -0.42 1.44 9.61
C GLY A 203 -0.93 2.75 10.21
N VAL A 204 -1.97 3.35 9.63
CA VAL A 204 -2.60 4.56 10.17
C VAL A 204 -3.25 4.28 11.52
N GLN A 205 -4.00 3.18 11.65
CA GLN A 205 -4.61 2.81 12.94
C GLN A 205 -3.54 2.60 14.02
N GLN A 206 -2.49 1.85 13.69
CA GLN A 206 -1.38 1.58 14.60
C GLN A 206 -0.69 2.89 15.01
N LEU A 207 -0.27 3.72 14.05
CA LEU A 207 0.42 4.96 14.36
C LEU A 207 -0.48 5.90 15.18
N ALA A 208 -1.78 5.97 14.86
CA ALA A 208 -2.75 6.78 15.60
C ALA A 208 -2.84 6.35 17.07
N GLU A 209 -2.77 5.06 17.39
CA GLU A 209 -2.72 4.57 18.78
C GLU A 209 -1.39 4.92 19.46
N TRP A 210 -0.28 4.80 18.74
CA TRP A 210 1.06 5.09 19.27
C TRP A 210 1.26 6.56 19.63
N VAL A 211 0.76 7.50 18.80
CA VAL A 211 0.92 8.94 19.06
C VAL A 211 0.16 9.42 20.31
N GLN A 212 -0.77 8.63 20.83
CA GLN A 212 -1.54 8.94 22.05
C GLN A 212 -0.85 8.46 23.33
N ARG A 213 0.26 7.72 23.25
CA ARG A 213 0.95 7.20 24.43
C ARG A 213 1.70 8.31 25.17
N GLU A 214 1.76 8.20 26.50
CA GLU A 214 2.42 9.20 27.36
C GLU A 214 3.91 9.40 27.02
N ASN A 215 4.59 8.34 26.62
CA ASN A 215 6.01 8.36 26.26
C ASN A 215 6.29 8.73 24.78
N TRP A 216 5.25 8.99 23.98
CA TRP A 216 5.39 9.32 22.57
C TRP A 216 6.34 10.51 22.29
N PRO A 217 6.25 11.65 23.01
CA PRO A 217 7.15 12.78 22.75
C PRO A 217 8.63 12.42 22.91
N THR A 218 8.97 11.61 23.91
CA THR A 218 10.34 11.15 24.14
C THR A 218 10.80 10.19 23.05
N LEU A 219 9.94 9.27 22.62
CA LEU A 219 10.24 8.34 21.53
C LEU A 219 10.50 9.10 20.23
N LEU A 220 9.60 10.03 19.88
CA LEU A 220 9.69 10.83 18.66
C LEU A 220 10.95 11.71 18.65
N ASP A 221 11.26 12.40 19.75
CA ASP A 221 12.45 13.28 19.82
C ASP A 221 13.76 12.51 19.64
N ASN A 222 13.89 11.33 20.26
CA ASN A 222 15.08 10.50 20.11
C ASN A 222 15.24 10.00 18.67
N PHE A 223 14.14 9.55 18.04
CA PHE A 223 14.17 9.15 16.64
C PHE A 223 14.48 10.33 15.71
N ALA A 224 13.80 11.47 15.90
CA ALA A 224 13.98 12.68 15.12
C ALA A 224 15.41 13.20 15.20
N ARG A 225 16.06 13.14 16.37
CA ARG A 225 17.47 13.51 16.53
C ARG A 225 18.38 12.65 15.65
N CYS A 226 18.19 11.33 15.62
CA CYS A 226 18.95 10.43 14.74
C CYS A 226 18.76 10.81 13.26
N VAL A 227 17.52 11.08 12.83
CA VAL A 227 17.20 11.47 11.45
C VAL A 227 17.79 12.83 11.11
N ARG A 228 17.58 13.85 11.95
CA ARG A 228 18.03 15.23 11.71
C ARG A 228 19.56 15.34 11.60
N ILE A 229 20.31 14.55 12.39
CA ILE A 229 21.78 14.51 12.30
C ILE A 229 22.23 13.84 11.00
N THR A 230 21.49 12.86 10.50
CA THR A 230 21.88 12.07 9.33
C THR A 230 21.26 12.56 8.01
N ARG A 231 20.37 13.55 8.04
CA ARG A 231 19.61 14.04 6.87
C ARG A 231 20.46 14.63 5.75
N SER A 232 21.62 15.20 6.09
CA SER A 232 22.54 15.81 5.12
C SER A 232 23.56 14.82 4.56
N GLU A 233 23.52 13.57 5.00
CA GLU A 233 24.46 12.54 4.61
C GLU A 233 23.88 11.71 3.45
N ASP A 234 24.33 12.00 2.23
CA ASP A 234 23.89 11.27 1.02
C ASP A 234 24.42 9.83 0.99
N GLN A 235 25.53 9.56 1.70
CA GLN A 235 26.17 8.25 1.73
C GLN A 235 25.65 7.40 2.87
N THR A 236 25.54 6.10 2.62
CA THR A 236 25.25 5.12 3.67
C THR A 236 26.56 4.58 4.25
N PHE A 237 26.81 4.88 5.53
CA PHE A 237 27.99 4.39 6.22
C PHE A 237 27.73 2.99 6.82
N LYS A 238 28.74 2.12 6.70
CA LYS A 238 28.73 0.80 7.34
C LYS A 238 29.27 0.94 8.76
N VAL A 239 28.59 0.30 9.70
CA VAL A 239 29.05 0.24 11.09
C VAL A 239 30.12 -0.85 11.24
N ASP A 240 31.24 -0.50 11.83
CA ASP A 240 32.32 -1.38 12.25
C ASP A 240 32.49 -1.30 13.78
N ALA A 241 32.29 -2.44 14.45
CA ALA A 241 32.43 -2.53 15.90
C ALA A 241 33.88 -2.35 16.39
N GLY A 242 34.88 -2.54 15.51
CA GLY A 242 36.28 -2.28 15.82
C GLY A 242 36.64 -0.80 15.96
N LEU A 243 35.75 0.10 15.55
CA LEU A 243 35.94 1.55 15.60
C LEU A 243 35.21 2.23 16.77
N PHE A 244 34.54 1.47 17.65
CA PHE A 244 33.91 2.02 18.84
C PHE A 244 34.97 2.45 19.86
N GLN A 245 34.84 3.68 20.36
CA GLN A 245 35.72 4.26 21.37
C GLN A 245 35.09 4.26 22.75
N GLU A 246 33.76 4.41 22.81
CA GLU A 246 32.99 4.47 24.06
C GLU A 246 32.07 3.26 24.21
N ASP A 247 31.84 2.82 25.45
CA ASP A 247 30.91 1.73 25.77
C ASP A 247 29.47 2.04 25.29
N ALA A 248 29.10 3.32 25.24
CA ALA A 248 27.80 3.78 24.77
C ALA A 248 27.57 3.51 23.27
N GLU A 249 28.64 3.50 22.44
CA GLU A 249 28.54 3.15 21.02
C GLU A 249 28.19 1.67 20.85
N LYS A 250 28.84 0.82 21.63
CA LYS A 250 28.59 -0.62 21.66
C LYS A 250 27.19 -0.93 22.19
N ALA A 251 26.78 -0.30 23.30
CA ALA A 251 25.46 -0.48 23.87
C ALA A 251 24.34 -0.10 22.87
N LEU A 252 24.51 1.02 22.15
CA LEU A 252 23.58 1.43 21.10
C LEU A 252 23.56 0.43 19.94
N PHE A 253 24.72 -0.03 19.48
CA PHE A 253 24.82 -1.03 18.43
C PHE A 253 24.06 -2.30 18.80
N ASP A 254 24.32 -2.85 19.99
CA ASP A 254 23.70 -4.10 20.47
C ASP A 254 22.18 -3.95 20.59
N ALA A 255 21.69 -2.82 21.12
CA ALA A 255 20.26 -2.52 21.22
C ALA A 255 19.59 -2.46 19.83
N VAL A 256 20.23 -1.81 18.85
CA VAL A 256 19.71 -1.74 17.48
C VAL A 256 19.71 -3.11 16.79
N GLN A 257 20.72 -3.95 17.01
CA GLN A 257 20.73 -5.31 16.47
C GLN A 257 19.61 -6.16 17.08
N ALA A 258 19.38 -6.06 18.39
CA ALA A 258 18.30 -6.77 19.07
C ALA A 258 16.91 -6.32 18.55
N ALA A 259 16.72 -5.00 18.37
CA ALA A 259 15.50 -4.44 17.80
C ALA A 259 15.24 -4.98 16.38
N LYS A 260 16.26 -4.97 15.51
CA LYS A 260 16.14 -5.51 14.14
C LYS A 260 15.82 -7.00 14.11
N ALA A 261 16.44 -7.78 15.00
CA ALA A 261 16.18 -9.21 15.12
C ALA A 261 14.73 -9.50 15.55
N THR A 262 14.15 -8.65 16.40
CA THR A 262 12.78 -8.79 16.90
C THR A 262 11.73 -8.34 15.87
N MET A 263 12.01 -7.24 15.17
CA MET A 263 11.09 -6.62 14.22
C MET A 263 10.81 -7.53 13.00
N GLY A 264 11.84 -8.20 12.46
CA GLY A 264 11.73 -8.92 11.17
C GLY A 264 11.60 -7.97 9.97
N GLU A 265 11.82 -8.47 8.75
CA GLU A 265 11.86 -7.61 7.55
C GLU A 265 10.49 -7.03 7.18
N ASP A 266 9.41 -7.81 7.39
CA ASP A 266 8.03 -7.44 7.04
C ASP A 266 7.23 -6.77 8.17
N ALA A 267 7.91 -6.30 9.22
CA ALA A 267 7.21 -5.68 10.35
C ALA A 267 6.35 -4.48 9.90
N ASN A 268 5.16 -4.36 10.46
CA ASN A 268 4.29 -3.20 10.29
C ASN A 268 4.75 -2.03 11.19
N VAL A 269 3.95 -0.97 11.26
CA VAL A 269 4.26 0.21 12.06
C VAL A 269 4.37 -0.15 13.55
N ASP A 270 3.44 -0.96 14.05
CA ASP A 270 3.44 -1.41 15.44
C ASP A 270 4.68 -2.23 15.80
N GLY A 271 5.07 -3.17 14.93
CA GLY A 271 6.28 -3.98 15.11
C GLY A 271 7.55 -3.14 15.14
N PHE A 272 7.62 -2.09 14.31
CA PHE A 272 8.73 -1.13 14.36
C PHE A 272 8.77 -0.35 15.67
N LEU A 273 7.66 0.26 16.07
CA LEU A 273 7.62 1.10 17.26
C LEU A 273 7.85 0.28 18.54
N THR A 274 7.30 -0.93 18.61
CA THR A 274 7.55 -1.90 19.69
C THR A 274 9.03 -2.28 19.78
N ALA A 275 9.69 -2.50 18.64
CA ALA A 275 11.11 -2.84 18.62
C ALA A 275 12.00 -1.62 18.90
N PHE A 276 11.57 -0.42 18.53
CA PHE A 276 12.34 0.81 18.69
C PHE A 276 12.27 1.39 20.11
N GLU A 277 11.13 1.27 20.80
CA GLU A 277 10.94 1.80 22.15
C GLU A 277 12.05 1.39 23.14
N PRO A 278 12.50 0.11 23.22
CA PRO A 278 13.62 -0.30 24.08
C PRO A 278 15.00 0.26 23.67
N VAL A 279 15.14 0.82 22.47
CA VAL A 279 16.41 1.42 21.98
C VAL A 279 16.61 2.84 22.54
N VAL A 280 15.53 3.52 22.94
CA VAL A 280 15.54 4.92 23.40
C VAL A 280 16.56 5.18 24.53
N PRO A 281 16.65 4.36 25.60
CA PRO A 281 17.64 4.58 26.66
C PRO A 281 19.09 4.52 26.16
N ALA A 282 19.39 3.64 25.20
CA ALA A 282 20.72 3.53 24.61
C ALA A 282 21.06 4.74 23.72
N ILE A 283 20.05 5.31 23.06
CA ILE A 283 20.20 6.56 22.28
C ILE A 283 20.53 7.74 23.21
N GLN A 284 19.83 7.85 24.33
CA GLN A 284 20.08 8.90 25.33
C GLN A 284 21.50 8.77 25.89
N GLN A 285 21.90 7.57 26.33
CA GLN A 285 23.25 7.31 26.82
C GLN A 285 24.32 7.62 25.76
N PHE A 286 24.08 7.22 24.51
CA PHE A 286 24.98 7.54 23.39
C PHE A 286 25.15 9.06 23.24
N PHE A 287 24.06 9.82 23.24
CA PHE A 287 24.16 11.27 23.06
C PHE A 287 24.71 12.03 24.27
N ASP A 288 24.63 11.46 25.46
CA ASP A 288 25.24 12.03 26.68
C ASP A 288 26.76 11.79 26.73
N ALA A 289 27.23 10.64 26.22
CA ALA A 289 28.64 10.24 26.30
C ALA A 289 29.44 10.48 25.00
N VAL A 290 28.78 10.55 23.85
CA VAL A 290 29.43 10.48 22.54
C VAL A 290 29.20 11.75 21.72
N LEU A 291 30.30 12.42 21.35
CA LEU A 291 30.27 13.49 20.37
C LEU A 291 30.24 12.90 18.95
N VAL A 292 29.10 13.04 18.25
CA VAL A 292 28.93 12.48 16.89
C VAL A 292 29.91 13.08 15.90
N ASN A 293 30.14 14.40 15.97
CA ASN A 293 31.08 15.11 15.09
C ASN A 293 32.52 14.96 15.60
N ALA A 294 33.03 13.72 15.61
CA ALA A 294 34.40 13.39 15.99
C ALA A 294 35.42 14.01 15.01
N GLU A 295 36.62 14.33 15.49
CA GLU A 295 37.72 14.84 14.65
C GLU A 295 38.26 13.77 13.69
N ASP A 296 38.28 12.50 14.11
CA ASP A 296 38.61 11.38 13.25
C ASP A 296 37.41 11.06 12.35
N GLU A 297 37.62 11.25 11.04
CA GLU A 297 36.60 11.05 10.02
C GLU A 297 36.05 9.61 10.01
N THR A 298 36.89 8.60 10.27
CA THR A 298 36.47 7.20 10.27
C THR A 298 35.51 6.93 11.43
N VAL A 299 35.81 7.49 12.60
CA VAL A 299 34.97 7.38 13.80
C VAL A 299 33.66 8.16 13.61
N ARG A 300 33.74 9.36 13.04
CA ARG A 300 32.57 10.18 12.69
C ARG A 300 31.62 9.42 11.78
N GLN A 301 32.14 8.82 10.70
CA GLN A 301 31.36 8.02 9.75
C GLN A 301 30.75 6.78 10.42
N ASN A 302 31.48 6.11 11.31
CA ASN A 302 30.97 4.95 12.03
C ASN A 302 29.77 5.33 12.93
N ARG A 303 29.88 6.45 13.65
CA ARG A 303 28.80 7.02 14.49
C ARG A 303 27.60 7.44 13.66
N LEU A 304 27.82 8.07 12.50
CA LEU A 304 26.74 8.37 11.55
C LEU A 304 26.07 7.10 11.03
N GLY A 305 26.85 6.04 10.76
CA GLY A 305 26.34 4.72 10.39
C GLY A 305 25.40 4.14 11.43
N LEU A 306 25.72 4.26 12.73
CA LEU A 306 24.85 3.84 13.83
C LEU A 306 23.50 4.59 13.79
N LEU A 307 23.55 5.92 13.71
CA LEU A 307 22.35 6.76 13.67
C LEU A 307 21.51 6.51 12.41
N GLN A 308 22.14 6.36 11.25
CA GLN A 308 21.46 6.01 10.01
C GLN A 308 20.76 4.65 10.13
N SER A 309 21.37 3.70 10.83
CA SER A 309 20.80 2.38 11.02
C SER A 309 19.49 2.39 11.82
N ILE A 310 19.31 3.39 12.69
CA ILE A 310 18.07 3.68 13.43
C ILE A 310 17.06 4.37 12.52
N SER A 311 17.45 5.45 11.84
CA SER A 311 16.59 6.18 10.90
C SER A 311 15.97 5.25 9.84
N ARG A 312 16.70 4.22 9.41
CA ARG A 312 16.24 3.23 8.44
C ARG A 312 15.17 2.27 8.96
N MET A 313 15.00 2.13 10.27
CA MET A 313 14.01 1.19 10.84
C MET A 313 12.57 1.55 10.44
N ALA A 314 12.28 2.85 10.26
CA ALA A 314 10.95 3.32 9.87
C ALA A 314 10.64 3.17 8.36
N ARG A 315 11.65 2.86 7.51
CA ARG A 315 11.47 2.75 6.05
C ARG A 315 10.45 1.69 5.70
N GLY A 316 9.58 2.00 4.74
CA GLY A 316 8.48 1.12 4.32
C GLY A 316 7.33 1.02 5.32
N ARG A 317 7.37 1.80 6.42
CA ARG A 317 6.39 1.74 7.51
C ARG A 317 5.69 3.07 7.71
N ALA A 318 6.42 4.08 8.16
CA ALA A 318 5.92 5.43 8.30
C ALA A 318 7.08 6.43 8.21
N ASP A 319 6.87 7.55 7.54
CA ASP A 319 7.76 8.69 7.59
C ASP A 319 7.41 9.55 8.80
N LEU A 320 8.08 9.30 9.93
CA LEU A 320 7.81 10.04 11.16
C LEU A 320 8.13 11.54 11.04
N SER A 321 8.83 11.98 9.97
CA SER A 321 9.10 13.39 9.74
C SER A 321 7.89 14.25 9.37
N GLU A 322 6.79 13.59 8.98
CA GLU A 322 5.51 14.24 8.74
C GLU A 322 4.77 14.61 10.04
N LEU A 323 5.16 14.03 11.18
CA LEU A 323 4.44 14.18 12.46
C LEU A 323 4.70 15.53 13.14
N ALA A 324 3.67 16.08 13.76
CA ALA A 324 3.82 17.28 14.57
C ALA A 324 4.82 17.05 15.72
N GLY A 325 5.80 17.95 15.84
CA GLY A 325 6.86 17.87 16.86
C GLY A 325 8.13 17.14 16.40
N PHE A 326 8.18 16.65 15.17
CA PHE A 326 9.40 16.07 14.59
C PHE A 326 10.51 17.09 14.32
#